data_AF-A0A842SN21-F1
#
_entry.id   AF-A0A842SN21-F1
#
_cell.length_a   1.000
_cell.length_b   1.000
_cell.length_c   1.000
_cell.angle_alpha   90.00
_cell.angle_beta   90.00
_cell.angle_gamma   90.00
#
_symmetry.space_group_name_H-M   'P 1'
#
loop_
_entity.id
_entity.type
_entity.pdbx_description
1 polymer ?
#
loop_
_entity_poly.entity_id
_entity_poly.type
_entity_poly.pdbx_seq_one_letter_code
_entity_poly.pdbx_strand_id
1 'polypeptide(L)'
;MVKLNGEEVEWKKAPNFENNVQRKIIWKDEESGALFALMKIPKGTLIEDLPHCHPKSGQITFHLSGEAVFPDGSKLSIGKDDYRFSYCPKGEMHGHLKKGSKILEDIIYLHYWDGSDEWGE
;
A
#
# COMPACT_ATOMS: atom_id res chain seq x y z
N MET A 1 -5.11 23.02 -0.62
CA MET A 1 -3.86 22.32 -0.21
C MET A 1 -4.20 21.42 0.96
N VAL A 2 -3.90 20.13 0.87
CA VAL A 2 -4.10 19.18 1.98
C VAL A 2 -2.74 18.97 2.65
N LYS A 3 -2.65 19.20 3.95
CA LYS A 3 -1.49 18.87 4.78
C LYS A 3 -1.87 17.66 5.63
N LEU A 4 -1.01 16.65 5.67
CA LEU A 4 -1.16 15.48 6.54
C LEU A 4 -0.02 15.47 7.54
N ASN A 5 -0.36 15.45 8.84
CA ASN A 5 0.57 15.10 9.90
C ASN A 5 0.40 13.60 10.18
N GLY A 6 1.47 12.81 10.00
CA GLY A 6 1.43 11.36 10.17
C GLY A 6 0.97 10.91 11.57
N GLU A 7 1.23 11.72 12.60
CA GLU A 7 0.86 11.44 13.99
C GLU A 7 -0.64 11.64 14.26
N GLU A 8 -1.29 12.48 13.46
CA GLU A 8 -2.71 12.86 13.61
C GLU A 8 -3.62 12.09 12.64
N VAL A 9 -3.05 11.21 11.81
CA VAL A 9 -3.86 10.43 10.86
C VAL A 9 -4.74 9.45 11.63
N GLU A 10 -6.04 9.66 11.52
CA GLU A 10 -7.03 8.66 11.90
C GLU A 10 -7.04 7.50 10.89
N TRP A 11 -6.32 6.44 11.24
CA TRP A 11 -6.20 5.24 10.44
C TRP A 11 -7.45 4.35 10.55
N LYS A 12 -7.96 3.88 9.41
CA LYS A 12 -9.04 2.89 9.34
C LYS A 12 -8.52 1.60 8.71
N LYS A 13 -9.10 0.45 9.03
CA LYS A 13 -8.74 -0.82 8.35
C LYS A 13 -8.96 -0.65 6.85
N ALA A 14 -7.96 -1.03 6.05
CA ALA A 14 -8.08 -1.06 4.61
C ALA A 14 -9.03 -2.20 4.21
N PRO A 15 -9.96 -1.99 3.26
CA PRO A 15 -10.74 -3.08 2.71
C PRO A 15 -9.81 -4.07 1.99
N ASN A 16 -10.23 -5.32 1.88
CA ASN A 16 -9.58 -6.40 1.13
C ASN A 16 -8.23 -6.91 1.69
N PHE A 17 -7.67 -6.26 2.72
CA PHE A 17 -6.54 -6.82 3.45
C PHE A 17 -7.01 -7.65 4.64
N GLU A 18 -6.61 -8.92 4.69
CA GLU A 18 -6.88 -9.79 5.85
C GLU A 18 -6.20 -9.26 7.11
N ASN A 19 -4.95 -8.83 6.94
CA ASN A 19 -4.11 -8.26 7.98
C ASN A 19 -4.58 -6.87 8.44
N ASN A 20 -4.00 -6.36 9.52
CA ASN A 20 -4.28 -5.03 10.06
C ASN A 20 -3.68 -3.89 9.21
N VAL A 21 -3.71 -4.03 7.87
CA VAL A 21 -3.35 -2.95 6.96
C VAL A 21 -4.38 -1.84 7.11
N GLN A 22 -3.88 -0.61 7.19
CA GLN A 22 -4.67 0.57 7.45
C GLN A 22 -4.60 1.54 6.28
N ARG A 23 -5.62 2.37 6.16
CA ARG A 23 -5.80 3.32 5.07
C ARG A 23 -6.38 4.64 5.56
N LYS A 24 -5.94 5.72 4.91
CA LYS A 24 -6.54 7.05 4.92
C LYS A 24 -6.70 7.54 3.48
N ILE A 25 -7.93 7.71 3.02
CA ILE A 25 -8.21 8.37 1.73
C ILE A 25 -7.92 9.87 1.90
N ILE A 26 -7.09 10.41 1.01
CA ILE A 26 -6.65 11.82 1.00
C ILE A 26 -7.51 12.63 0.03
N TRP A 27 -7.80 12.02 -1.13
CA TRP A 27 -8.61 12.58 -2.19
C TRP A 27 -9.24 11.44 -2.98
N LYS A 28 -10.45 11.68 -3.48
CA LYS A 28 -11.18 10.76 -4.35
C LYS A 28 -11.96 11.58 -5.38
N ASP A 29 -11.92 11.13 -6.62
CA ASP A 29 -12.80 11.57 -7.68
C ASP A 29 -14.03 10.67 -7.72
N GLU A 30 -15.22 11.25 -7.58
CA GLU A 30 -16.46 10.46 -7.49
C GLU A 30 -16.95 9.93 -8.85
N GLU A 31 -16.49 10.50 -9.96
CA GLU A 31 -16.91 10.08 -11.30
C GLU A 31 -16.11 8.86 -11.79
N SER A 32 -14.78 8.98 -11.77
CA SER A 32 -13.85 7.93 -12.21
C SER A 32 -13.56 6.89 -11.12
N GLY A 33 -13.74 7.25 -9.85
CA GLY A 33 -13.29 6.48 -8.70
C GLY A 33 -11.79 6.59 -8.41
N ALA A 34 -11.05 7.39 -9.19
CA ALA A 34 -9.62 7.63 -8.96
C ALA A 34 -9.38 8.18 -7.57
N LEU A 35 -8.29 7.75 -6.91
CA LEU A 35 -8.06 8.15 -5.52
C LEU A 35 -6.59 8.16 -5.12
N PHE A 36 -6.28 9.06 -4.19
CA PHE A 36 -5.05 9.04 -3.41
C PHE A 36 -5.35 8.51 -2.01
N ALA A 37 -4.58 7.52 -1.57
CA ALA A 37 -4.67 7.04 -0.20
C ALA A 37 -3.28 6.86 0.41
N LEU A 38 -3.12 7.31 1.65
CA LEU A 38 -2.05 6.81 2.50
C LEU A 38 -2.42 5.43 2.99
N MET A 39 -1.46 4.54 2.94
CA MET A 39 -1.55 3.18 3.42
C MET A 39 -0.50 2.98 4.51
N LYS A 40 -0.85 2.16 5.50
CA LYS A 40 0.02 1.82 6.62
C LYS A 40 -0.04 0.32 6.86
N ILE A 41 1.13 -0.30 6.95
CA ILE A 41 1.25 -1.68 7.43
C ILE A 41 1.95 -1.62 8.78
N PRO A 42 1.23 -1.95 9.88
CA PRO A 42 1.79 -1.85 11.21
C PRO A 42 3.00 -2.75 11.42
N LYS A 43 3.96 -2.28 12.21
CA LYS A 43 5.05 -3.07 12.77
C LYS A 43 4.54 -4.38 13.36
N GLY A 44 5.30 -5.45 13.11
CA GLY A 44 4.96 -6.80 13.57
C GLY A 44 3.92 -7.51 12.70
N THR A 45 3.31 -6.83 11.72
CA THR A 45 2.46 -7.51 10.73
C THR A 45 3.28 -8.51 9.93
N LEU A 46 2.71 -9.69 9.70
CA LEU A 46 3.19 -10.62 8.68
C LEU A 46 2.34 -10.37 7.44
N ILE A 47 2.92 -9.79 6.39
CA ILE A 47 2.16 -9.56 5.16
C ILE A 47 2.02 -10.88 4.41
N GLU A 48 0.76 -11.21 4.11
CA GLU A 48 0.35 -12.15 3.07
C GLU A 48 -0.32 -11.30 1.99
N ASP A 49 0.42 -11.01 0.92
CA ASP A 49 -0.08 -10.20 -0.20
C ASP A 49 -0.71 -11.15 -1.21
N LEU A 50 -1.98 -11.47 -0.99
CA LEU A 50 -2.71 -12.41 -1.85
C LEU A 50 -2.68 -11.90 -3.29
N PRO A 51 -2.50 -12.78 -4.29
CA PRO A 51 -2.60 -12.37 -5.68
C PRO A 51 -3.93 -11.69 -5.96
N HIS A 52 -3.87 -10.51 -6.56
CA HIS A 52 -5.04 -9.74 -6.96
C HIS A 52 -4.70 -8.90 -8.18
N CYS A 53 -5.74 -8.37 -8.83
CA CYS A 53 -5.60 -7.33 -9.84
C CYS A 53 -6.53 -6.15 -9.55
N HIS A 54 -6.28 -5.05 -10.23
CA HIS A 54 -7.18 -3.90 -10.27
C HIS A 54 -7.75 -3.77 -11.69
N PRO A 55 -8.94 -4.32 -11.97
CA PRO A 55 -9.47 -4.37 -13.33
C PRO A 55 -9.82 -2.98 -13.87
N LYS A 56 -10.12 -2.02 -12.99
CA LYS A 56 -10.56 -0.67 -13.36
C LYS A 56 -9.48 0.40 -13.21
N SER A 57 -8.33 0.08 -12.61
CA SER A 57 -7.30 1.08 -12.31
C SER A 57 -5.86 0.56 -12.49
N GLY A 58 -4.98 1.44 -12.97
CA GLY A 58 -3.55 1.30 -12.76
C GLY A 58 -3.17 1.82 -11.37
N GLN A 59 -2.22 1.16 -10.72
CA GLN A 59 -1.76 1.52 -9.37
C GLN A 59 -0.34 2.07 -9.42
N ILE A 60 -0.17 3.28 -8.90
CA ILE A 60 1.14 3.86 -8.59
C ILE A 60 1.33 3.81 -7.08
N THR A 61 2.49 3.32 -6.66
CA THR A 61 2.88 3.26 -5.26
C THR A 61 4.18 4.02 -5.06
N PHE A 62 4.18 4.95 -4.10
CA PHE A 62 5.40 5.59 -3.62
C PHE A 62 5.57 5.27 -2.14
N HIS A 63 6.64 4.56 -1.80
CA HIS A 63 6.94 4.24 -0.41
C HIS A 63 7.62 5.42 0.28
N LEU A 64 7.13 5.78 1.47
CA LEU A 64 7.54 6.97 2.20
C LEU A 64 8.49 6.62 3.36
N SER A 65 8.22 5.53 4.06
CA SER A 65 9.05 5.06 5.17
C SER A 65 8.80 3.59 5.49
N GLY A 66 9.73 2.99 6.22
CA GLY A 66 9.52 1.74 6.94
C GLY A 66 10.57 0.68 6.65
N GLU A 67 10.45 -0.46 7.32
CA GLU A 67 11.42 -1.54 7.22
C GLU A 67 10.73 -2.90 7.21
N ALA A 68 11.23 -3.81 6.37
CA ALA A 68 10.81 -5.21 6.35
C ALA A 68 11.99 -6.15 6.21
N VAL A 69 11.76 -7.40 6.59
CA VAL A 69 12.61 -8.53 6.18
C VAL A 69 11.76 -9.50 5.36
N PHE A 70 12.28 -9.86 4.19
CA PHE A 70 11.67 -10.82 3.28
C PHE A 70 11.96 -12.27 3.71
N PRO A 71 11.24 -13.28 3.18
CA PRO A 71 11.46 -14.68 3.55
C PRO A 71 12.88 -15.20 3.29
N ASP A 72 13.59 -14.63 2.33
CA ASP A 72 14.98 -14.98 1.99
C ASP A 72 16.01 -14.31 2.90
N GLY A 73 15.57 -13.55 3.89
CA GLY A 73 16.42 -12.81 4.84
C GLY A 73 16.90 -11.46 4.32
N SER A 74 16.62 -11.10 3.07
CA SER A 74 16.91 -9.76 2.56
C SER A 74 16.07 -8.70 3.29
N LYS A 75 16.64 -7.51 3.47
CA LYS A 75 15.99 -6.40 4.17
C LYS A 75 15.56 -5.32 3.19
N LEU A 76 14.39 -4.78 3.42
CA LEU A 76 13.90 -3.55 2.84
C LEU A 76 14.04 -2.44 3.87
N SER A 77 14.66 -1.32 3.48
CA SER A 77 14.60 -0.07 4.22
C SER A 77 14.07 1.00 3.27
N ILE A 78 13.11 1.79 3.72
CA ILE A 78 12.54 2.91 2.97
C ILE A 78 12.74 4.15 3.82
N GLY A 79 13.31 5.18 3.23
CA GLY A 79 13.50 6.45 3.90
C GLY A 79 14.01 7.52 2.96
N LYS A 80 14.50 8.62 3.53
CA LYS A 80 14.98 9.79 2.78
C LYS A 80 16.13 9.50 1.81
N ASP A 81 16.86 8.40 2.00
CA ASP A 81 18.04 8.04 1.20
C ASP A 81 17.78 6.79 0.33
N ASP A 82 16.62 6.14 0.44
CA ASP A 82 16.24 4.95 -0.30
C ASP A 82 14.74 5.00 -0.63
N TYR A 83 14.45 5.64 -1.76
CA TYR A 83 13.09 5.81 -2.26
C TYR A 83 12.67 4.60 -3.09
N ARG A 84 11.42 4.17 -2.92
CA ARG A 84 10.86 3.10 -3.73
C ARG A 84 9.58 3.55 -4.43
N PHE A 85 9.57 3.32 -5.73
CA PHE A 85 8.43 3.52 -6.61
C PHE A 85 8.07 2.19 -7.26
N SER A 86 6.79 1.91 -7.40
CA SER A 86 6.29 0.81 -8.23
C SER A 86 5.03 1.22 -8.97
N TYR A 87 4.84 0.60 -10.13
CA TYR A 87 3.67 0.76 -10.96
C TYR A 87 3.13 -0.63 -11.33
N CYS A 88 1.83 -0.84 -11.12
CA CYS A 88 1.10 -2.00 -11.58
C CYS A 88 0.12 -1.54 -12.67
N PRO A 89 0.24 -2.03 -13.92
CA PRO A 89 -0.70 -1.67 -14.97
C PRO A 89 -2.12 -2.17 -14.68
N LYS A 90 -3.10 -1.52 -15.32
CA LYS A 90 -4.52 -1.85 -15.17
C LYS A 90 -4.79 -3.29 -15.59
N GLY A 91 -5.49 -4.02 -14.74
CA GLY A 91 -5.86 -5.42 -14.97
C GLY A 91 -4.72 -6.43 -14.79
N GLU A 92 -3.49 -6.00 -14.52
CA GLU A 92 -2.37 -6.91 -14.31
C GLU A 92 -2.37 -7.49 -12.89
N MET A 93 -2.11 -8.79 -12.82
CA MET A 93 -1.97 -9.51 -11.55
C MET A 93 -0.71 -9.07 -10.84
N HIS A 94 -0.86 -8.75 -9.56
CA HIS A 94 0.24 -8.55 -8.63
C HIS A 94 -0.15 -9.13 -7.26
N GLY A 95 0.66 -8.90 -6.25
CA GLY A 95 0.58 -9.65 -4.99
C GLY A 95 1.55 -10.84 -5.00
N HIS A 96 2.23 -11.06 -3.88
CA HIS A 96 3.18 -12.16 -3.74
C HIS A 96 2.55 -13.36 -3.02
N LEU A 97 2.46 -14.49 -3.73
CA LEU A 97 2.02 -15.82 -3.27
C LEU A 97 2.76 -16.44 -2.06
N LYS A 98 3.64 -15.70 -1.38
CA LYS A 98 4.43 -16.22 -0.28
C LYS A 98 4.11 -15.46 1.00
N LYS A 99 3.60 -16.18 2.00
CA LYS A 99 3.61 -15.76 3.39
C LYS A 99 5.04 -15.26 3.70
N GLY A 100 5.19 -14.06 4.26
CA GLY A 100 6.37 -13.85 5.10
C GLY A 100 7.27 -12.65 4.84
N SER A 101 6.72 -11.50 4.50
CA SER A 101 7.45 -10.27 4.87
C SER A 101 7.10 -9.90 6.31
N LYS A 102 8.10 -9.88 7.20
CA LYS A 102 7.93 -9.39 8.57
C LYS A 102 8.23 -7.90 8.60
N ILE A 103 7.26 -7.13 9.05
CA ILE A 103 7.39 -5.69 9.19
C ILE A 103 8.15 -5.34 10.47
N LEU A 104 9.30 -4.68 10.32
CA LEU A 104 10.19 -4.31 11.41
C LEU A 104 9.83 -2.93 11.96
N GLU A 105 9.43 -2.01 11.09
CA GLU A 105 8.90 -0.68 11.40
C GLU A 105 7.71 -0.38 10.49
N ASP A 106 6.77 0.45 10.95
CA ASP A 106 5.57 0.81 10.19
C ASP A 106 5.92 1.19 8.74
N ILE A 107 5.40 0.44 7.78
CA ILE A 107 5.57 0.79 6.37
C ILE A 107 4.46 1.74 5.97
N ILE A 108 4.84 2.93 5.53
CA ILE A 108 3.94 3.96 5.04
C ILE A 108 4.19 4.16 3.55
N TYR A 109 3.12 4.16 2.76
CA TYR A 109 3.18 4.41 1.33
C TYR A 109 1.96 5.17 0.84
N LEU A 110 2.14 5.91 -0.24
CA LEU A 110 1.09 6.58 -0.97
C LEU A 110 0.70 5.73 -2.17
N HIS A 111 -0.59 5.40 -2.26
CA HIS A 111 -1.18 4.86 -3.48
C HIS A 111 -1.92 5.93 -4.24
N TYR A 112 -1.77 5.86 -5.55
CA TYR A 112 -2.66 6.48 -6.51
C TYR A 112 -3.25 5.40 -7.41
N TRP A 113 -4.57 5.34 -7.48
CA TRP A 113 -5.29 4.58 -8.48
C TRP A 113 -5.96 5.55 -9.45
N ASP A 114 -5.81 5.32 -10.75
CA ASP A 114 -6.42 6.14 -11.81
C ASP A 114 -7.91 5.81 -12.10
N GLY A 115 -8.51 5.00 -11.23
CA GLY A 115 -9.91 4.60 -11.21
C GLY A 115 -10.22 3.91 -9.88
N SER A 116 -11.37 3.22 -9.78
CA SER A 116 -11.75 2.47 -8.57
C SER A 116 -10.65 1.49 -8.11
N ASP A 117 -10.42 1.42 -6.79
CA ASP A 117 -9.45 0.53 -6.13
C ASP A 117 -10.01 -0.86 -5.81
N GLU A 118 -11.19 -1.18 -6.36
CA GLU A 118 -11.78 -2.53 -6.28
C GLU A 118 -10.78 -3.60 -6.75
N TRP A 119 -10.73 -4.70 -6.00
CA TRP A 119 -9.93 -5.87 -6.37
C TRP A 119 -10.75 -6.77 -7.30
N GLY A 120 -10.11 -7.27 -8.34
CA GLY A 120 -10.56 -8.43 -9.10
C GLY A 120 -9.77 -9.67 -8.67
N GLU A 121 -10.43 -10.81 -8.74
CA GLU A 121 -9.80 -12.15 -8.66
C GLU A 121 -9.26 -12.59 -10.03
#